data_AF-A0A842IT85-F1
#
_entry.id   AF-A0A842IT85-F1
#
_cell.length_a   1.000
_cell.length_b   1.000
_cell.length_c   1.000
_cell.angle_alpha   90.00
_cell.angle_beta   90.00
_cell.angle_gamma   90.00
#
_symmetry.space_group_name_H-M   'P 1'
#
loop_
_entity.id
_entity.type
_entity.pdbx_description
1 polymer ?
#
loop_
_entity_poly.entity_id
_entity_poly.type
_entity_poly.pdbx_seq_one_letter_code
_entity_poly.pdbx_strand_id
1 'polypeptide(L)'
;MINAFRKIRKDMFKKKSFLSYILYAIGEIALIVVGILLALYLQNRNEENKVKETVSNTINMLKDEIDTNKNRIKRVQDYHIMVKDSLFKMSMPKSEKEIDGKLNFWKGMQTPRLQNAAFQTSIQSGIGKEFNPELLKALNGLYTYQDSYNEYSSQTTQIFFGTDLTDFKSFGKVMRSIQMSMNDLYWYEKELIEMLDHNLKQIDSLYPAIND
;
A
#
# COMPACT_ATOMS: atom_id res chain seq x y z
N MET A 1 -6.56 -17.63 -59.72
CA MET A 1 -5.84 -16.44 -59.21
C MET A 1 -4.46 -16.17 -59.84
N ILE A 2 -3.88 -17.07 -60.65
CA ILE A 2 -2.56 -16.82 -61.30
C ILE A 2 -2.65 -15.98 -62.60
N ASN A 3 -3.80 -15.97 -63.29
CA ASN A 3 -3.92 -15.30 -64.58
C ASN A 3 -4.10 -13.78 -64.49
N ALA A 4 -4.75 -13.27 -63.43
CA ALA A 4 -4.93 -11.83 -63.21
C ALA A 4 -3.58 -11.14 -62.92
N PHE A 5 -2.81 -11.67 -61.97
CA PHE A 5 -1.46 -11.18 -61.66
C PHE A 5 -0.48 -11.37 -62.84
N ARG A 6 -0.61 -12.45 -63.63
CA ARG A 6 0.18 -12.62 -64.85
C ARG A 6 -0.11 -11.56 -65.92
N LYS A 7 -1.38 -11.18 -66.09
CA LYS A 7 -1.79 -10.17 -67.09
C LYS A 7 -1.29 -8.78 -66.70
N ILE A 8 -1.44 -8.41 -65.42
CA ILE A 8 -0.93 -7.16 -64.85
C ILE A 8 0.60 -7.08 -65.01
N ARG A 9 1.33 -8.18 -64.74
CA ARG A 9 2.78 -8.23 -64.93
C ARG A 9 3.19 -8.10 -66.40
N LYS A 10 2.47 -8.73 -67.34
CA LYS A 10 2.74 -8.60 -68.79
C LYS A 10 2.49 -7.18 -69.32
N ASP A 11 1.43 -6.52 -68.86
CA ASP A 11 1.10 -5.16 -69.30
C ASP A 11 2.03 -4.10 -68.68
N MET A 12 2.52 -4.29 -67.45
CA MET A 12 3.57 -3.45 -66.87
C MET A 12 4.94 -3.61 -67.54
N PHE A 13 5.26 -4.80 -68.07
CA PHE A 13 6.50 -4.99 -68.85
C PHE A 13 6.43 -4.37 -70.26
N LYS A 14 5.22 -4.28 -70.84
CA LYS A 14 5.00 -3.59 -72.13
C LYS A 14 5.01 -2.06 -71.99
N LYS A 15 4.62 -1.52 -70.85
CA LYS A 15 4.64 -0.10 -70.55
C LYS A 15 5.94 0.24 -69.80
N LYS A 16 6.96 0.76 -70.50
CA LYS A 16 8.27 1.21 -69.92
C LYS A 16 8.16 2.36 -68.90
N SER A 17 7.04 2.53 -68.18
CA SER A 17 6.88 3.58 -67.19
C SER A 17 7.39 3.10 -65.84
N PHE A 18 8.63 3.45 -65.56
CA PHE A 18 9.28 3.43 -64.24
C PHE A 18 8.32 3.86 -63.10
N LEU A 19 7.46 4.85 -63.37
CA LEU A 19 6.39 5.33 -62.48
C LEU A 19 5.44 4.24 -61.96
N SER A 20 5.10 3.22 -62.77
CA SER A 20 4.16 2.17 -62.36
C SER A 20 4.79 1.20 -61.34
N TYR A 21 6.09 0.93 -61.47
CA TYR A 21 6.84 0.13 -60.50
C TYR A 21 7.04 0.89 -59.18
N ILE A 22 7.27 2.20 -59.25
CA ILE A 22 7.35 3.05 -58.06
C ILE A 22 6.02 3.08 -57.30
N LEU A 23 4.88 3.29 -57.97
CA LEU A 23 3.58 3.31 -57.30
C LEU A 23 3.28 1.97 -56.60
N TYR A 24 3.63 0.85 -57.23
CA TYR A 24 3.44 -0.47 -56.63
C TYR A 24 4.32 -0.67 -55.40
N ALA A 25 5.60 -0.32 -55.48
CA ALA A 25 6.53 -0.40 -54.35
C ALA A 25 6.10 0.49 -53.18
N ILE A 26 5.60 1.70 -53.45
CA ILE A 26 5.03 2.59 -52.42
C ILE A 26 3.79 1.96 -51.78
N GLY A 27 2.91 1.35 -52.58
CA GLY A 27 1.74 0.66 -52.06
C GLY A 27 2.09 -0.53 -51.15
N GLU A 28 3.11 -1.30 -51.51
CA GLU A 28 3.59 -2.43 -50.71
C GLU A 28 4.26 -1.98 -49.41
N ILE A 29 5.08 -0.92 -49.45
CA ILE A 29 5.64 -0.29 -48.25
C ILE A 29 4.51 0.24 -47.35
N ALA A 30 3.51 0.92 -47.91
CA ALA A 30 2.37 1.43 -47.14
C ALA A 30 1.57 0.29 -46.47
N LEU A 31 1.33 -0.82 -47.17
CA LEU A 31 0.69 -2.01 -46.61
C LEU A 31 1.50 -2.63 -45.45
N ILE A 32 2.82 -2.75 -45.61
CA ILE A 32 3.73 -3.25 -44.56
C ILE A 32 3.68 -2.31 -43.34
N VAL A 33 3.76 -1.00 -43.56
CA VAL A 33 3.71 0.00 -42.49
C VAL A 33 2.38 -0.07 -41.73
N VAL A 34 1.24 -0.15 -42.43
CA VAL A 34 -0.07 -0.31 -41.80
C VAL A 34 -0.15 -1.62 -41.00
N GLY A 35 0.41 -2.71 -41.53
CA GLY A 35 0.48 -4.00 -40.81
C GLY A 35 1.27 -3.92 -39.51
N ILE A 36 2.45 -3.29 -39.53
CA ILE A 36 3.29 -3.09 -38.34
C ILE A 36 2.58 -2.18 -37.33
N LEU A 37 1.99 -1.08 -37.78
CA LEU A 37 1.26 -0.16 -36.90
C LEU A 37 0.05 -0.82 -36.24
N LEU A 38 -0.70 -1.65 -36.98
CA LEU A 38 -1.82 -2.39 -36.41
C LEU A 38 -1.36 -3.42 -35.38
N ALA A 39 -0.26 -4.12 -35.66
CA ALA A 39 0.32 -5.08 -34.71
C ALA A 39 0.76 -4.39 -33.41
N LEU A 40 1.48 -3.27 -33.52
CA LEU A 40 1.88 -2.45 -32.36
C LEU A 40 0.66 -1.90 -31.61
N TYR A 41 -0.37 -1.43 -32.31
CA TYR A 41 -1.59 -0.93 -31.70
C TYR A 41 -2.30 -2.01 -30.87
N LEU A 42 -2.48 -3.20 -31.43
CA LEU A 42 -3.09 -4.33 -30.72
C LEU A 42 -2.26 -4.78 -29.52
N GLN A 43 -0.92 -4.79 -29.67
CA GLN A 43 -0.01 -5.12 -28.59
C GLN A 43 -0.12 -4.12 -27.43
N ASN A 44 -0.02 -2.81 -27.72
CA ASN A 44 -0.11 -1.76 -26.69
C ASN A 44 -1.45 -1.81 -25.95
N ARG A 45 -2.57 -2.01 -26.67
CA ARG A 45 -3.89 -2.13 -26.05
C ARG A 45 -3.99 -3.35 -25.11
N ASN A 46 -3.39 -4.48 -25.49
CA ASN A 46 -3.35 -5.67 -24.64
C ASN A 46 -2.48 -5.45 -23.40
N GLU A 47 -1.34 -4.76 -23.54
CA GLU A 47 -0.47 -4.38 -22.42
C GLU A 47 -1.19 -3.42 -21.45
N GLU A 48 -1.86 -2.38 -21.96
CA GLU A 48 -2.66 -1.45 -21.15
C GLU A 48 -3.75 -2.17 -20.33
N ASN A 49 -4.44 -3.15 -20.92
CA ASN A 49 -5.45 -3.93 -20.21
C ASN A 49 -4.86 -4.77 -19.08
N LYS A 50 -3.71 -5.42 -19.32
CA LYS A 50 -3.01 -6.19 -18.29
C LYS A 50 -2.53 -5.30 -17.14
N VAL A 51 -2.04 -4.09 -17.45
CA VAL A 51 -1.64 -3.11 -16.45
C VAL A 51 -2.85 -2.69 -15.61
N LYS A 52 -3.99 -2.37 -16.23
CA LYS A 52 -5.23 -2.02 -15.52
C LYS A 52 -5.72 -3.12 -14.59
N GLU A 53 -5.72 -4.37 -15.05
CA GLU A 53 -6.10 -5.52 -14.23
C GLU A 53 -5.15 -5.68 -13.03
N THR A 54 -3.84 -5.56 -13.25
CA THR A 54 -2.82 -5.66 -12.20
C THR A 54 -2.96 -4.53 -11.17
N VAL A 55 -3.22 -3.30 -11.62
CA VAL A 55 -3.50 -2.15 -10.75
C VAL A 55 -4.74 -2.42 -9.91
N SER A 56 -5.85 -2.87 -10.52
CA SER A 56 -7.09 -3.19 -9.80
C SER A 56 -6.87 -4.24 -8.71
N ASN A 57 -6.17 -5.32 -9.04
CA ASN A 57 -5.83 -6.37 -8.06
C ASN A 57 -4.97 -5.83 -6.92
N THR A 58 -3.98 -4.98 -7.24
CA THR A 58 -3.10 -4.39 -6.24
C THR A 58 -3.85 -3.41 -5.33
N ILE A 59 -4.78 -2.62 -5.87
CA ILE A 59 -5.65 -1.74 -5.09
C ILE A 59 -6.52 -2.53 -4.12
N ASN A 60 -7.07 -3.67 -4.54
CA ASN A 60 -7.83 -4.56 -3.65
C ASN A 60 -6.97 -5.13 -2.51
N MET A 61 -5.73 -5.55 -2.81
CA MET A 61 -4.78 -6.00 -1.79
C MET A 61 -4.41 -4.89 -0.80
N LEU A 62 -4.23 -3.66 -1.29
CA LEU A 62 -3.96 -2.49 -0.45
C LEU A 62 -5.15 -2.18 0.46
N LYS A 63 -6.38 -2.27 -0.06
CA LYS A 63 -7.60 -2.06 0.72
C LYS A 63 -7.71 -3.07 1.86
N ASP A 64 -7.50 -4.35 1.58
CA ASP A 64 -7.50 -5.42 2.59
C ASP A 64 -6.41 -5.24 3.66
N GLU A 65 -5.19 -4.84 3.25
CA GLU A 65 -4.09 -4.53 4.16
C GLU A 65 -4.44 -3.35 5.10
N ILE A 66 -5.00 -2.28 4.54
CA ILE A 66 -5.42 -1.09 5.28
C ILE A 66 -6.54 -1.43 6.29
N ASP A 67 -7.57 -2.17 5.86
CA ASP A 67 -8.65 -2.61 6.74
C ASP A 67 -8.15 -3.55 7.84
N THR A 68 -7.24 -4.48 7.50
CA THR A 68 -6.60 -5.38 8.46
C THR A 68 -5.82 -4.60 9.52
N ASN A 69 -5.03 -3.60 9.11
CA ASN A 69 -4.26 -2.77 10.03
C ASN A 69 -5.16 -1.92 10.93
N LYS A 70 -6.20 -1.29 10.37
CA LYS A 70 -7.20 -0.55 11.12
C LYS A 70 -7.85 -1.41 12.20
N ASN A 71 -8.24 -2.63 11.86
CA ASN A 71 -8.83 -3.58 12.80
C ASN A 71 -7.85 -4.04 13.89
N ARG A 72 -6.54 -4.14 13.58
CA ARG A 72 -5.52 -4.44 14.59
C ARG A 72 -5.43 -3.34 15.63
N ILE A 73 -5.39 -2.09 15.21
CA ILE A 73 -5.30 -0.93 16.12
C ILE A 73 -6.56 -0.84 17.00
N LYS A 74 -7.74 -0.97 16.40
CA LYS A 74 -9.01 -0.91 17.15
C LYS A 74 -9.12 -1.96 18.25
N ARG A 75 -8.51 -3.13 18.09
CA ARG A 75 -8.53 -4.19 19.12
C ARG A 75 -7.75 -3.86 20.38
N VAL A 76 -6.80 -2.92 20.32
CA VAL A 76 -5.89 -2.61 21.44
C VAL A 76 -6.11 -1.22 22.02
N GLN A 77 -6.79 -0.33 21.29
CA GLN A 77 -7.01 1.05 21.69
C GLN A 77 -7.68 1.19 23.06
N ASP A 78 -8.74 0.42 23.32
CA ASP A 78 -9.45 0.44 24.60
C ASP A 78 -8.55 -0.02 25.76
N TYR A 79 -7.67 -1.00 25.49
CA TYR A 79 -6.69 -1.46 26.46
C TYR A 79 -5.66 -0.37 26.78
N HIS A 80 -5.11 0.32 25.77
CA HIS A 80 -4.16 1.41 25.99
C HIS A 80 -4.77 2.57 26.80
N ILE A 81 -6.02 2.93 26.50
CA ILE A 81 -6.77 3.95 27.27
C ILE A 81 -6.97 3.49 28.72
N MET A 82 -7.41 2.23 28.91
CA MET A 82 -7.62 1.65 30.23
C MET A 82 -6.32 1.67 31.07
N VAL A 83 -5.18 1.27 30.50
CA VAL A 83 -3.90 1.30 31.19
C VAL A 83 -3.53 2.73 31.59
N LYS A 84 -3.59 3.68 30.65
CA LYS A 84 -3.28 5.09 30.90
C LYS A 84 -4.08 5.64 32.08
N ASP A 85 -5.38 5.40 32.09
CA ASP A 85 -6.29 5.90 33.11
C ASP A 85 -6.11 5.19 34.46
N SER A 86 -5.82 3.89 34.44
CA SER A 86 -5.55 3.10 35.64
C SER A 86 -4.27 3.57 36.32
N LEU A 87 -3.19 3.80 35.55
CA LEU A 87 -1.93 4.32 36.06
C LEU A 87 -2.07 5.75 36.60
N PHE A 88 -2.86 6.60 35.95
CA PHE A 88 -3.10 7.96 36.42
C PHE A 88 -3.80 8.00 37.80
N LYS A 89 -4.74 7.06 38.04
CA LYS A 89 -5.52 6.99 39.28
C LYS A 89 -4.84 6.17 40.37
N MET A 90 -3.73 5.49 40.06
CA MET A 90 -3.07 4.57 40.96
C MET A 90 -2.38 5.31 42.11
N SER A 91 -2.64 4.87 43.35
CA SER A 91 -1.86 5.30 44.50
C SER A 91 -0.51 4.59 44.54
N MET A 92 0.55 5.32 44.89
CA MET A 92 1.90 4.76 45.01
C MET A 92 1.90 3.59 46.01
N PRO A 93 2.49 2.44 45.65
CA PRO A 93 2.67 1.33 46.59
C PRO A 93 3.55 1.81 47.76
N LYS A 94 3.34 1.24 48.94
CA LYS A 94 4.17 1.50 50.13
C LYS A 94 5.23 0.42 50.37
N SER A 95 5.12 -0.72 49.70
CA SER A 95 6.07 -1.83 49.78
C SER A 95 6.03 -2.68 48.50
N GLU A 96 7.06 -3.51 48.27
CA GLU A 96 7.13 -4.44 47.14
C GLU A 96 5.94 -5.40 47.08
N LYS A 97 5.47 -5.88 48.23
CA LYS A 97 4.30 -6.78 48.32
C LYS A 97 3.00 -6.17 47.81
N GLU A 98 2.89 -4.83 47.75
CA GLU A 98 1.73 -4.14 47.21
C GLU A 98 1.78 -3.98 45.68
N ILE A 99 2.94 -4.19 45.05
CA ILE A 99 3.15 -3.97 43.61
C ILE A 99 2.35 -4.99 42.79
N ASP A 100 2.48 -6.28 43.09
CA ASP A 100 1.84 -7.36 42.32
C ASP A 100 0.32 -7.19 42.25
N GLY A 101 -0.32 -6.88 43.38
CA GLY A 101 -1.77 -6.68 43.42
C GLY A 101 -2.25 -5.45 42.64
N LYS A 102 -1.40 -4.42 42.54
CA LYS A 102 -1.73 -3.15 41.86
C LYS A 102 -1.55 -3.21 40.35
N LEU A 103 -0.69 -4.09 39.82
CA LEU A 103 -0.41 -4.19 38.38
C LEU A 103 -1.21 -5.26 37.64
N ASN A 104 -2.18 -5.93 38.27
CA ASN A 104 -2.96 -7.00 37.64
C ASN A 104 -3.70 -6.60 36.34
N PHE A 105 -3.96 -5.31 36.13
CA PHE A 105 -4.58 -4.81 34.89
C PHE A 105 -3.59 -4.74 33.71
N TRP A 106 -2.28 -4.73 34.00
CA TRP A 106 -1.22 -4.62 33.01
C TRP A 106 -0.93 -5.96 32.36
N LYS A 107 -1.09 -6.02 31.04
CA LYS A 107 -0.88 -7.21 30.20
C LYS A 107 0.20 -6.95 29.14
N GLY A 108 1.16 -6.08 29.46
CA GLY A 108 2.22 -5.64 28.54
C GLY A 108 1.79 -4.50 27.62
N MET A 109 2.67 -4.12 26.69
CA MET A 109 2.45 -2.97 25.80
C MET A 109 1.30 -3.18 24.81
N GLN A 110 1.03 -4.42 24.38
CA GLN A 110 -0.02 -4.76 23.40
C GLN A 110 -0.03 -3.95 22.10
N THR A 111 1.14 -3.65 21.55
CA THR A 111 1.26 -2.91 20.30
C THR A 111 1.25 -3.84 19.08
N PRO A 112 0.18 -3.84 18.24
CA PRO A 112 0.12 -4.69 17.07
C PRO A 112 1.15 -4.27 16.02
N ARG A 113 1.83 -5.24 15.42
CA ARG A 113 2.64 -4.98 14.23
C ARG A 113 1.74 -4.81 13.00
N LEU A 114 1.85 -3.67 12.34
CA LEU A 114 1.07 -3.35 11.14
C LEU A 114 1.77 -3.82 9.88
N GLN A 115 1.00 -4.27 8.90
CA GLN A 115 1.48 -4.83 7.63
C GLN A 115 1.70 -3.74 6.59
N ASN A 116 2.70 -3.90 5.74
CA ASN A 116 2.98 -3.02 4.61
C ASN A 116 3.41 -3.81 3.36
N ALA A 117 3.10 -5.10 3.32
CA ALA A 117 3.58 -6.03 2.30
C ALA A 117 2.95 -5.73 0.93
N ALA A 118 1.65 -5.43 0.89
CA ALA A 118 0.96 -5.07 -0.35
C ALA A 118 1.52 -3.76 -0.90
N PHE A 119 1.69 -2.75 -0.03
CA PHE A 119 2.29 -1.48 -0.42
C PHE A 119 3.73 -1.62 -0.91
N GLN A 120 4.59 -2.29 -0.15
CA GLN A 120 5.98 -2.51 -0.54
C GLN A 120 6.08 -3.26 -1.87
N THR A 121 5.25 -4.28 -2.07
CA THR A 121 5.20 -5.02 -3.34
C THR A 121 4.74 -4.13 -4.49
N SER A 122 3.77 -3.24 -4.28
CA SER A 122 3.32 -2.31 -5.32
C SER A 122 4.43 -1.35 -5.76
N ILE A 123 5.26 -0.87 -4.83
CA ILE A 123 6.39 0.00 -5.13
C ILE A 123 7.52 -0.78 -5.82
N GLN A 124 7.88 -1.94 -5.28
CA GLN A 124 8.99 -2.76 -5.80
C GLN A 124 8.72 -3.32 -7.20
N SER A 125 7.49 -3.73 -7.48
CA SER A 125 7.08 -4.20 -8.82
C SER A 125 6.94 -3.07 -9.84
N GLY A 126 6.96 -1.80 -9.40
CA GLY A 126 6.76 -0.63 -10.25
C GLY A 126 5.30 -0.30 -10.55
N ILE A 127 4.35 -1.18 -10.18
CA ILE A 127 2.90 -0.95 -10.36
C ILE A 127 2.43 0.33 -9.67
N GLY A 128 3.04 0.71 -8.54
CA GLY A 128 2.67 1.91 -7.80
C GLY A 128 2.80 3.21 -8.62
N LYS A 129 3.59 3.21 -9.71
CA LYS A 129 3.70 4.35 -10.63
C LYS A 129 2.45 4.56 -11.49
N GLU A 130 1.65 3.51 -11.66
CA GLU A 130 0.40 3.52 -12.43
C GLU A 130 -0.80 3.97 -11.56
N PHE A 131 -0.57 4.21 -10.27
CA PHE A 131 -1.61 4.73 -9.38
C PHE A 131 -1.90 6.20 -9.68
N ASN A 132 -3.10 6.63 -9.31
CA ASN A 132 -3.43 8.04 -9.28
C ASN A 132 -2.39 8.79 -8.41
N PRO A 133 -1.79 9.90 -8.89
CA PRO A 133 -0.73 10.59 -8.17
C PRO A 133 -1.11 11.06 -6.76
N GLU A 134 -2.36 11.48 -6.55
CA GLU A 134 -2.84 11.91 -5.22
C GLU A 134 -3.00 10.71 -4.29
N LEU A 135 -3.50 9.58 -4.79
CA LEU A 135 -3.55 8.34 -4.01
C LEU A 135 -2.14 7.87 -3.64
N LEU A 136 -1.21 7.84 -4.59
CA LEU A 136 0.17 7.43 -4.34
C LEU A 136 0.81 8.29 -3.25
N LYS A 137 0.59 9.62 -3.29
CA LYS A 137 1.06 10.54 -2.26
C LYS A 137 0.43 10.25 -0.89
N ALA A 138 -0.88 10.01 -0.84
CA ALA A 138 -1.59 9.69 0.40
C ALA A 138 -1.12 8.36 1.01
N LEU A 139 -0.92 7.32 0.17
CA LEU A 139 -0.40 6.02 0.59
C LEU A 139 1.03 6.14 1.12
N ASN A 140 1.91 6.88 0.43
CA ASN A 140 3.27 7.12 0.94
C ASN A 140 3.25 7.79 2.32
N GLY A 141 2.39 8.80 2.52
CA GLY A 141 2.22 9.44 3.82
C GLY A 141 1.74 8.47 4.89
N LEU A 142 0.71 7.67 4.58
CA LEU A 142 0.16 6.66 5.48
C LEU A 142 1.23 5.64 5.91
N TYR A 143 1.91 5.01 4.95
CA TYR A 143 2.87 3.95 5.27
C TYR A 143 4.14 4.50 5.95
N THR A 144 4.55 5.74 5.66
CA THR A 144 5.64 6.41 6.38
C THR A 144 5.28 6.63 7.86
N TYR A 145 4.06 7.10 8.12
CA TYR A 145 3.58 7.30 9.49
C TYR A 145 3.39 5.96 10.21
N GLN A 146 2.89 4.94 9.51
CA GLN A 146 2.77 3.58 10.02
C GLN A 146 4.12 2.98 10.40
N ASP A 147 5.16 3.20 9.61
CA ASP A 147 6.51 2.75 9.92
C ASP A 147 7.03 3.43 11.20
N SER A 148 6.75 4.72 11.38
CA SER A 148 7.07 5.44 12.63
C SER A 148 6.34 4.84 13.84
N TYR A 149 5.07 4.46 13.69
CA TYR A 149 4.32 3.76 14.74
C TYR A 149 4.93 2.39 15.08
N ASN A 150 5.25 1.59 14.06
CA ASN A 150 5.88 0.28 14.25
C ASN A 150 7.25 0.40 14.94
N GLU A 151 8.04 1.41 14.57
CA GLU A 151 9.33 1.68 15.20
C GLU A 151 9.17 2.09 16.66
N TYR A 152 8.29 3.06 16.94
CA TYR A 152 7.96 3.49 18.30
C TYR A 152 7.54 2.29 19.17
N SER A 153 6.57 1.52 18.68
CA SER A 153 6.08 0.29 19.32
C SER A 153 7.21 -0.68 19.67
N SER A 154 8.12 -0.92 18.73
CA SER A 154 9.27 -1.80 18.92
C SER A 154 10.23 -1.26 19.99
N GLN A 155 10.59 0.02 19.92
CA GLN A 155 11.49 0.66 20.88
C GLN A 155 10.91 0.65 22.29
N THR A 156 9.65 1.05 22.44
CA THR A 156 8.96 1.07 23.73
C THR A 156 8.85 -0.33 24.34
N THR A 157 8.52 -1.32 23.51
CA THR A 157 8.47 -2.72 23.93
C THR A 157 9.82 -3.22 24.44
N GLN A 158 10.92 -2.91 23.73
CA GLN A 158 12.28 -3.28 24.16
C GLN A 158 12.68 -2.63 25.50
N ILE A 159 12.37 -1.33 25.67
CA ILE A 159 12.64 -0.61 26.92
C ILE A 159 11.95 -1.30 28.09
N PHE A 160 10.66 -1.63 27.96
CA PHE A 160 9.91 -2.22 29.06
C PHE A 160 10.22 -3.69 29.30
N PHE A 161 10.63 -4.45 28.28
CA PHE A 161 11.16 -5.80 28.50
C PHE A 161 12.44 -5.82 29.33
N GLY A 162 13.30 -4.80 29.18
CA GLY A 162 14.53 -4.66 29.97
C GLY A 162 14.33 -4.02 31.34
N THR A 163 13.11 -3.60 31.70
CA THR A 163 12.83 -2.88 32.94
C THR A 163 12.36 -3.84 34.04
N ASP A 164 13.01 -3.80 35.20
CA ASP A 164 12.53 -4.50 36.39
C ASP A 164 11.30 -3.78 36.97
N LEU A 165 10.12 -4.37 36.78
CA LEU A 165 8.85 -3.82 37.26
C LEU A 165 8.61 -4.07 38.76
N THR A 166 9.46 -4.86 39.41
CA THR A 166 9.33 -5.22 40.83
C THR A 166 10.17 -4.32 41.75
N ASP A 167 11.13 -3.57 41.19
CA ASP A 167 11.95 -2.64 41.97
C ASP A 167 11.12 -1.45 42.46
N PHE A 168 10.87 -1.45 43.77
CA PHE A 168 10.12 -0.40 44.45
C PHE A 168 10.74 1.00 44.30
N LYS A 169 12.07 1.11 44.22
CA LYS A 169 12.75 2.42 44.17
C LYS A 169 12.53 3.12 42.83
N SER A 170 12.47 2.36 41.74
CA SER A 170 12.25 2.89 40.39
C SER A 170 10.79 2.85 39.94
N PHE A 171 9.91 2.13 40.65
CA PHE A 171 8.50 1.92 40.32
C PHE A 171 7.77 3.18 39.83
N GLY A 172 7.85 4.29 40.58
CA GLY A 172 7.15 5.53 40.21
C GLY A 172 7.61 6.13 38.88
N LYS A 173 8.92 6.07 38.61
CA LYS A 173 9.50 6.52 37.33
C LYS A 173 9.03 5.62 36.19
N VAL A 174 9.09 4.30 36.39
CA VAL A 174 8.68 3.31 35.38
C VAL A 174 7.20 3.46 35.05
N MET A 175 6.33 3.54 36.05
CA MET A 175 4.89 3.70 35.84
C MET A 175 4.55 5.01 35.14
N ARG A 176 5.27 6.10 35.45
CA ARG A 176 5.12 7.36 34.73
C ARG A 176 5.54 7.24 33.27
N SER A 177 6.62 6.53 32.98
CA SER A 177 7.05 6.23 31.61
C SER A 177 6.02 5.40 30.85
N ILE A 178 5.46 4.33 31.45
CA ILE A 178 4.38 3.54 30.83
C ILE A 178 3.18 4.43 30.54
N GLN A 179 2.77 5.26 31.50
CA GLN A 179 1.63 6.16 31.32
C GLN A 179 1.85 7.14 30.17
N MET A 180 3.05 7.73 30.06
CA MET A 180 3.40 8.62 28.95
C MET A 180 3.37 7.86 27.63
N SER A 181 3.96 6.66 27.57
CA SER A 181 3.93 5.84 26.36
C SER A 181 2.53 5.45 25.92
N MET A 182 1.63 5.14 26.86
CA MET A 182 0.22 4.85 26.55
C MET A 182 -0.51 6.07 26.00
N ASN A 183 -0.18 7.27 26.49
CA ASN A 183 -0.72 8.50 25.95
C ASN A 183 -0.21 8.77 24.52
N ASP A 184 1.09 8.57 24.28
CA ASP A 184 1.67 8.73 22.95
C ASP A 184 1.08 7.72 21.96
N LEU A 185 0.97 6.44 22.35
CA LEU A 185 0.30 5.40 21.56
C LEU A 185 -1.12 5.79 21.20
N TYR A 186 -1.90 6.31 22.15
CA TYR A 186 -3.27 6.76 21.88
C TYR A 186 -3.33 7.80 20.75
N TRP A 187 -2.42 8.79 20.77
CA TRP A 187 -2.38 9.83 19.74
C TRP A 187 -1.92 9.28 18.39
N TYR A 188 -0.88 8.45 18.37
CA TYR A 188 -0.43 7.75 17.16
C TYR A 188 -1.55 6.92 16.53
N GLU A 189 -2.22 6.11 17.34
CA GLU A 189 -3.27 5.20 16.89
C GLU A 189 -4.50 5.94 16.37
N LYS A 190 -4.85 7.07 17.02
CA LYS A 190 -5.93 7.92 16.56
C LYS A 190 -5.62 8.54 15.19
N GLU A 191 -4.47 9.18 15.04
CA GLU A 191 -4.06 9.80 13.77
C GLU A 191 -3.92 8.74 12.66
N LEU A 192 -3.34 7.58 12.98
CA LEU A 192 -3.19 6.48 12.03
C LEU A 192 -4.56 5.95 11.56
N ILE A 193 -5.54 5.79 12.45
CA ILE A 193 -6.92 5.43 12.06
C ILE A 193 -7.51 6.47 11.11
N GLU A 194 -7.34 7.77 11.38
CA GLU A 194 -7.83 8.85 10.51
C GLU A 194 -7.17 8.78 9.12
N MET A 195 -5.87 8.51 9.04
CA MET A 195 -5.14 8.33 7.78
C MET A 195 -5.58 7.06 7.03
N LEU A 196 -5.79 5.94 7.72
CA LEU A 196 -6.29 4.70 7.13
C LEU A 196 -7.69 4.93 6.53
N ASP A 197 -8.59 5.58 7.27
CA ASP A 197 -9.94 5.93 6.80
C ASP A 197 -9.91 6.88 5.61
N HIS A 198 -9.01 7.86 5.62
CA HIS A 198 -8.83 8.77 4.49
C HIS A 198 -8.39 8.02 3.22
N ASN A 199 -7.41 7.12 3.33
CA ASN A 199 -6.92 6.35 2.19
C ASN A 199 -7.96 5.36 1.65
N LEU A 200 -8.73 4.69 2.52
CA LEU A 200 -9.85 3.84 2.07
C LEU A 200 -10.87 4.64 1.24
N LYS A 201 -11.25 5.83 1.72
CA LYS A 201 -12.18 6.71 0.98
C LYS A 201 -11.61 7.17 -0.35
N GLN A 202 -10.31 7.49 -0.41
CA GLN A 202 -9.65 7.84 -1.67
C GLN A 202 -9.64 6.67 -2.64
N ILE A 203 -9.31 5.46 -2.18
CA ILE A 203 -9.35 4.24 -2.99
C ILE A 203 -10.76 4.05 -3.56
N ASP A 204 -11.80 4.08 -2.73
CA ASP A 204 -13.18 3.88 -3.16
C ASP A 204 -13.65 4.94 -4.17
N SER A 205 -13.15 6.18 -4.05
CA SER A 205 -13.49 7.26 -4.97
C SER A 205 -12.76 7.17 -6.31
N LEU A 206 -11.50 6.72 -6.34
CA LEU A 206 -10.65 6.71 -7.52
C LEU A 206 -10.70 5.38 -8.29
N TYR A 207 -10.99 4.30 -7.57
CA TYR A 207 -11.04 2.92 -8.05
C TYR A 207 -12.34 2.27 -7.56
N PRO A 208 -13.52 2.75 -8.01
CA PRO A 208 -14.78 2.16 -7.61
C PRO A 208 -14.82 0.69 -8.01
N ALA A 209 -15.41 -0.15 -7.17
CA ALA A 209 -15.65 -1.54 -7.51
C ALA A 209 -16.41 -1.60 -8.85
N ILE A 210 -15.89 -2.37 -9.80
CA ILE A 210 -16.63 -2.71 -11.01
C ILE A 210 -17.74 -3.62 -10.52
N ASN A 211 -18.95 -3.09 -10.36
CA ASN A 211 -20.13 -3.92 -10.16
C ASN A 211 -20.30 -4.72 -11.45
N ASP A 212 -20.05 -6.02 -11.37
CA ASP A 212 -20.48 -7.00 -12.38
C ASP A 212 -22.02 -7.04 -12.49
#